data_AF-A0A923R4A9-F1
#
_entry.id   AF-A0A923R4A9-F1
#
_cell.length_a   1.000
_cell.length_b   1.000
_cell.length_c   1.000
_cell.angle_alpha   90.00
_cell.angle_beta   90.00
_cell.angle_gamma   90.00
#
_symmetry.space_group_name_H-M   'P 1'
#
loop_
_entity.id
_entity.type
_entity.pdbx_description
1 polymer ?
#
loop_
_entity_poly.entity_id
_entity_poly.type
_entity_poly.pdbx_seq_one_letter_code
_entity_poly.pdbx_strand_id
1 'polypeptide(L)'
;WKPQGSNGTANLSIDYDAGFNNGVCGISAYRIISSDNREYFGIGIKDSLNFYTAPFTISLTNAGLYRFHFSNNNCEFFSTDTDTQVSGTLTVSKLDRTNRIISGTFSATLSKVGCTEIKITDGRFDMKF
;
A
#
# COMPACT_ATOMS: atom_id res chain seq x y z
N TRP A 1 -2.09 8.59 -9.68
CA TRP A 1 -3.10 8.60 -8.60
C TRP A 1 -2.55 9.38 -7.40
N LYS A 2 -3.36 10.13 -6.64
CA LYS A 2 -2.93 10.88 -5.44
C LYS A 2 -4.04 10.85 -4.37
N PRO A 3 -3.75 10.59 -3.08
CA PRO A 3 -4.75 10.69 -2.01
C PRO A 3 -5.34 12.11 -1.94
N GLN A 4 -6.65 12.23 -1.73
CA GLN A 4 -7.36 13.52 -1.68
C GLN A 4 -8.71 13.38 -0.95
N GLY A 5 -9.19 14.46 -0.34
CA GLY A 5 -10.50 14.52 0.33
C GLY A 5 -10.42 14.34 1.84
N SER A 6 -11.56 14.17 2.51
CA SER A 6 -11.68 13.62 3.87
C SER A 6 -13.17 13.45 4.14
N ASN A 7 -13.56 12.38 4.84
CA ASN A 7 -14.93 12.17 5.32
C ASN A 7 -15.01 12.14 6.85
N GLY A 8 -14.07 12.80 7.53
CA GLY A 8 -13.92 12.73 8.98
C GLY A 8 -12.85 11.74 9.46
N THR A 9 -12.29 10.92 8.55
CA THR A 9 -11.13 10.07 8.81
C THR A 9 -9.92 10.55 8.00
N ALA A 10 -8.71 10.31 8.50
CA ALA A 10 -7.48 10.57 7.76
C ALA A 10 -7.46 9.75 6.46
N ASN A 11 -7.05 10.38 5.36
CA ASN A 11 -7.01 9.68 4.08
C ASN A 11 -5.91 8.64 4.01
N LEU A 12 -4.85 8.76 4.80
CA LEU A 12 -3.74 7.81 4.87
C LEU A 12 -3.79 7.16 6.24
N SER A 13 -3.80 5.84 6.28
CA SER A 13 -3.76 5.04 7.49
C SER A 13 -2.56 4.11 7.43
N ILE A 14 -2.03 3.82 8.61
CA ILE A 14 -1.05 2.77 8.78
C ILE A 14 -1.51 1.83 9.88
N ASP A 15 -1.30 0.55 9.66
CA ASP A 15 -1.51 -0.51 10.63
C ASP A 15 -0.19 -1.28 10.77
N TYR A 16 0.26 -1.52 12.00
CA TYR A 16 1.49 -2.24 12.28
C TYR A 16 1.26 -3.18 13.44
N ASP A 17 1.55 -4.46 13.22
CA ASP A 17 1.47 -5.48 14.26
C ASP A 17 2.76 -6.30 14.26
N ALA A 18 3.59 -6.11 15.28
CA ALA A 18 4.83 -6.85 15.46
C ALA A 18 4.61 -8.30 15.92
N GLY A 19 3.46 -8.62 16.50
CA GLY A 19 3.15 -9.93 17.10
C GLY A 19 2.59 -10.93 16.09
N PHE A 20 2.00 -10.45 15.00
CA PHE A 20 1.45 -11.31 13.95
C PHE A 20 2.48 -11.64 12.87
N ASN A 21 2.60 -12.92 12.48
CA ASN A 21 3.48 -13.41 11.40
C ASN A 21 4.89 -12.77 11.37
N ASN A 22 5.58 -12.71 12.51
CA ASN A 22 6.90 -12.08 12.61
C ASN A 22 6.95 -10.61 12.14
N GLY A 23 5.85 -9.88 12.30
CA GLY A 23 5.72 -8.48 11.96
C GLY A 23 5.02 -8.24 10.63
N VAL A 24 3.96 -7.44 10.66
CA VAL A 24 3.22 -6.97 9.49
C VAL A 24 3.04 -5.46 9.50
N CYS A 25 2.81 -4.89 8.33
CA CYS A 25 2.48 -3.48 8.16
C CYS A 25 1.52 -3.31 6.98
N GLY A 26 0.45 -2.56 7.15
CA GLY A 26 -0.46 -2.13 6.09
C GLY A 26 -0.42 -0.62 5.96
N ILE A 27 -0.27 -0.11 4.74
CA ILE A 27 -0.45 1.29 4.39
C ILE A 27 -1.67 1.36 3.50
N SER A 28 -2.65 2.16 3.85
CA SER A 28 -3.84 2.34 3.02
C SER A 28 -4.16 3.79 2.87
N ALA A 29 -4.71 4.16 1.71
CA ALA A 29 -5.24 5.49 1.56
C ALA A 29 -6.45 5.60 0.64
N TYR A 30 -7.21 6.65 0.88
CA TYR A 30 -8.40 6.99 0.12
C TYR A 30 -8.20 8.26 -0.72
N ARG A 31 -8.88 8.28 -1.86
CA ARG A 31 -9.15 9.47 -2.63
C ARG A 31 -10.65 9.63 -2.76
N ILE A 32 -11.21 10.58 -2.04
CA ILE A 32 -12.64 10.88 -2.00
C ILE A 32 -12.90 12.01 -3.00
N ILE A 33 -13.56 11.69 -4.11
CA ILE A 33 -13.87 12.63 -5.19
C ILE A 33 -15.27 13.22 -4.97
N SER A 34 -16.22 12.40 -4.51
CA SER A 34 -17.57 12.80 -4.06
C SER A 34 -18.10 11.78 -3.04
N SER A 35 -19.34 11.95 -2.56
CA SER A 35 -20.01 11.00 -1.64
C SER A 35 -20.03 9.57 -2.18
N ASP A 36 -20.26 9.43 -3.49
CA ASP A 36 -20.46 8.15 -4.17
C ASP A 36 -19.27 7.77 -5.06
N ASN A 37 -18.20 8.56 -5.07
CA ASN A 37 -17.01 8.31 -5.85
C ASN A 37 -15.76 8.36 -4.98
N ARG A 38 -15.24 7.16 -4.68
CA ARG A 38 -14.04 6.97 -3.88
C ARG A 38 -13.11 5.99 -4.55
N GLU A 39 -11.83 6.30 -4.48
CA GLU A 39 -10.76 5.38 -4.82
C GLU A 39 -10.05 4.97 -3.53
N TYR A 40 -9.60 3.73 -3.46
CA TYR A 40 -8.83 3.18 -2.37
C TYR A 40 -7.55 2.56 -2.92
N PHE A 41 -6.47 2.67 -2.16
CA PHE A 41 -5.35 1.76 -2.32
C PHE A 41 -4.89 1.21 -0.97
N GLY A 42 -4.27 0.03 -1.00
CA GLY A 42 -3.60 -0.59 0.12
C GLY A 42 -2.33 -1.30 -0.32
N ILE A 43 -1.28 -1.19 0.49
CA ILE A 43 -0.02 -1.94 0.37
C ILE A 43 0.24 -2.61 1.70
N GLY A 44 0.46 -3.92 1.69
CA GLY A 44 0.74 -4.69 2.91
C GLY A 44 2.04 -5.47 2.82
N ILE A 45 2.82 -5.46 3.91
CA ILE A 45 3.84 -6.46 4.25
C ILE A 45 3.16 -7.43 5.21
N LYS A 46 2.96 -8.69 4.80
CA LYS A 46 2.13 -9.67 5.55
C LYS A 46 2.92 -10.68 6.38
N ASP A 47 4.25 -10.60 6.38
CA ASP A 47 5.12 -11.49 7.17
C ASP A 47 6.52 -10.89 7.30
N SER A 48 7.23 -11.27 8.36
CA SER A 48 8.68 -11.19 8.49
C SER A 48 9.26 -9.78 8.59
N LEU A 49 8.41 -8.76 8.78
CA LEU A 49 8.85 -7.38 8.91
C LEU A 49 9.83 -7.17 10.09
N ASN A 50 9.75 -7.99 11.14
CA ASN A 50 10.66 -7.92 12.29
C ASN A 50 12.11 -8.26 11.92
N PHE A 51 12.34 -9.03 10.87
CA PHE A 51 13.70 -9.39 10.42
C PHE A 51 14.34 -8.32 9.52
N TYR A 52 13.56 -7.34 9.06
CA TYR A 52 14.08 -6.24 8.25
C TYR A 52 14.67 -5.12 9.11
N THR A 53 15.79 -4.59 8.62
CA THR A 53 16.40 -3.34 9.10
C THR A 53 16.37 -2.33 7.97
N ALA A 54 15.81 -1.14 8.22
CA ALA A 54 15.77 -0.07 7.22
C ALA A 54 17.18 0.53 6.98
N PRO A 55 17.51 0.95 5.74
CA PRO A 55 16.62 0.94 4.58
C PRO A 55 16.55 -0.42 3.88
N PHE A 56 15.37 -0.77 3.35
CA PHE A 56 15.21 -1.94 2.48
C PHE A 56 14.19 -1.66 1.37
N THR A 57 14.33 -2.40 0.26
CA THR A 57 13.43 -2.31 -0.89
C THR A 57 12.86 -3.68 -1.21
N ILE A 58 11.59 -3.68 -1.57
CA ILE A 58 10.80 -4.85 -1.92
C ILE A 58 10.23 -4.64 -3.31
N SER A 59 10.31 -5.69 -4.13
CA SER A 59 9.57 -5.77 -5.39
C SER A 59 8.10 -6.09 -5.12
N LEU A 60 7.21 -5.21 -5.57
CA LEU A 60 5.78 -5.46 -5.55
C LEU A 60 5.43 -6.27 -6.79
N THR A 61 5.05 -7.54 -6.59
CA THR A 61 4.61 -8.43 -7.66
C THR A 61 3.37 -9.20 -7.20
N ASN A 62 2.73 -9.97 -8.09
CA ASN A 62 1.68 -10.90 -7.68
C ASN A 62 2.18 -12.00 -6.72
N ALA A 63 3.48 -12.27 -6.73
CA ALA A 63 4.14 -13.23 -5.86
C ALA A 63 4.80 -12.54 -4.64
N GLY A 64 4.96 -13.30 -3.56
CA GLY A 64 5.74 -12.90 -2.38
C GLY A 64 4.92 -12.61 -1.12
N LEU A 65 5.57 -11.90 -0.18
CA LEU A 65 5.04 -11.58 1.14
C LEU A 65 4.31 -10.24 1.20
N TYR A 66 3.86 -9.75 0.05
CA TYR A 66 3.32 -8.41 -0.11
C TYR A 66 1.98 -8.45 -0.82
N ARG A 67 1.10 -7.53 -0.44
CA ARG A 67 -0.22 -7.38 -1.04
C ARG A 67 -0.40 -5.98 -1.54
N PHE A 68 -1.04 -5.86 -2.70
CA PHE A 68 -1.50 -4.60 -3.23
C PHE A 68 -3.00 -4.72 -3.50
N HIS A 69 -3.76 -3.72 -3.09
CA HIS A 69 -5.17 -3.57 -3.41
C HIS A 69 -5.39 -2.17 -3.97
N PHE A 70 -6.14 -2.07 -5.05
CA PHE A 70 -6.70 -0.82 -5.53
C PHE A 70 -8.17 -1.04 -5.86
N SER A 71 -9.02 -0.09 -5.52
CA SER A 71 -10.41 -0.11 -5.98
C SER A 71 -10.91 1.29 -6.31
N ASN A 72 -11.80 1.36 -7.29
CA ASN A 72 -12.63 2.52 -7.58
C ASN A 72 -14.05 2.03 -7.91
N ASN A 73 -14.93 2.93 -8.34
CA ASN A 73 -16.32 2.56 -8.65
C ASN A 73 -16.49 1.54 -9.78
N ASN A 74 -15.50 1.37 -10.64
CA ASN A 74 -15.61 0.56 -11.85
C ASN A 74 -14.82 -0.76 -11.73
N CYS A 75 -13.71 -0.74 -11.00
CA CYS A 75 -12.73 -1.80 -10.99
C CYS A 75 -12.14 -2.02 -9.61
N GLU A 76 -11.85 -3.28 -9.33
CA GLU A 76 -11.14 -3.73 -8.15
C GLU A 76 -9.98 -4.64 -8.57
N PHE A 77 -8.82 -4.35 -8.00
CA PHE A 77 -7.54 -4.99 -8.30
C PHE A 77 -7.00 -5.55 -6.99
N PHE A 78 -7.03 -6.86 -6.82
CA PHE A 78 -6.25 -7.52 -5.78
C PHE A 78 -5.04 -8.20 -6.39
N SER A 79 -3.86 -8.03 -5.78
CA SER A 79 -2.64 -8.70 -6.27
C SER A 79 -2.71 -10.22 -6.21
N THR A 80 -3.71 -10.79 -5.53
CA THR A 80 -4.03 -12.22 -5.48
C THR A 80 -4.88 -12.71 -6.64
N ASP A 81 -5.56 -11.82 -7.36
CA ASP A 81 -6.41 -12.22 -8.47
C ASP A 81 -5.54 -12.69 -9.63
N THR A 82 -5.96 -13.77 -10.30
CA THR A 82 -5.21 -14.36 -11.42
C THR A 82 -5.22 -13.47 -12.67
N ASP A 83 -6.20 -12.58 -12.79
CA ASP A 83 -6.38 -11.65 -13.91
C ASP A 83 -5.83 -10.25 -13.63
N THR A 84 -5.29 -10.02 -12.42
CA THR A 84 -4.64 -8.77 -12.03
C THR A 84 -3.13 -8.94 -12.12
N GLN A 85 -2.44 -8.02 -12.78
CA GLN A 85 -0.99 -7.95 -12.82
C GLN A 85 -0.51 -6.76 -12.00
N VAL A 86 0.49 -6.99 -11.15
CA VAL A 86 1.10 -5.96 -10.30
C VAL A 86 2.60 -5.95 -10.51
N SER A 87 3.15 -4.76 -10.72
CA SER A 87 4.59 -4.51 -10.73
C SER A 87 4.92 -3.20 -10.03
N GLY A 88 6.05 -3.13 -9.33
CA GLY A 88 6.45 -1.92 -8.63
C GLY A 88 7.48 -2.16 -7.54
N THR A 89 7.68 -1.15 -6.71
CA THR A 89 8.60 -1.19 -5.58
C THR A 89 8.02 -0.52 -4.35
N LEU A 90 8.34 -1.05 -3.18
CA LEU A 90 8.17 -0.41 -1.89
C LEU A 90 9.54 -0.29 -1.23
N THR A 91 9.97 0.94 -0.97
CA THR A 91 11.21 1.23 -0.24
C THR A 91 10.85 1.78 1.12
N VAL A 92 11.23 1.08 2.18
CA VAL A 92 11.15 1.57 3.55
C VAL A 92 12.50 2.21 3.87
N SER A 93 12.52 3.53 4.04
CA SER A 93 13.73 4.29 4.35
C SER A 93 13.97 4.42 5.85
N LYS A 94 12.91 4.36 6.66
CA LYS A 94 12.99 4.36 8.12
C LYS A 94 12.02 3.35 8.72
N LEU A 95 12.48 2.57 9.68
CA LEU A 95 11.68 1.69 10.54
C LEU A 95 12.23 1.78 11.97
N ASP A 96 11.70 2.73 12.72
CA ASP A 96 12.08 3.00 14.11
C ASP A 96 11.00 2.47 15.04
N ARG A 97 11.21 1.27 15.56
CA ARG A 97 10.22 0.59 16.42
C ARG A 97 10.13 1.21 17.83
N THR A 98 11.18 1.90 18.28
CA THR A 98 11.19 2.59 19.58
C THR A 98 10.32 3.83 19.56
N ASN A 99 10.48 4.68 18.54
CA ASN A 99 9.68 5.89 18.36
C ASN A 99 8.39 5.65 17.57
N ARG A 100 8.18 4.40 17.11
CA ARG A 100 7.06 3.93 16.30
C ARG A 100 6.90 4.72 14.99
N ILE A 101 7.99 4.92 14.26
CA ILE A 101 8.00 5.68 12.99
C ILE A 101 8.34 4.74 11.85
N ILE A 102 7.58 4.82 10.76
CA ILE A 102 7.93 4.19 9.49
C ILE A 102 7.71 5.18 8.35
N SER A 103 8.70 5.25 7.46
CA SER A 103 8.62 6.12 6.30
C SER A 103 9.32 5.51 5.11
N GLY A 104 8.96 6.00 3.92
CA GLY A 104 9.42 5.42 2.68
C GLY A 104 8.72 5.95 1.45
N THR A 105 8.99 5.27 0.33
CA THR A 105 8.43 5.57 -0.98
C THR A 105 7.94 4.31 -1.66
N PHE A 106 7.03 4.45 -2.61
CA PHE A 106 6.59 3.34 -3.43
C PHE A 106 6.19 3.79 -4.83
N SER A 107 6.25 2.85 -5.78
CA SER A 107 5.65 2.98 -7.09
C SER A 107 4.97 1.67 -7.45
N ALA A 108 3.87 1.74 -8.18
CA ALA A 108 3.14 0.55 -8.61
C ALA A 108 2.39 0.81 -9.93
N THR A 109 2.37 -0.22 -10.78
CA THR A 109 1.50 -0.33 -11.94
C THR A 109 0.59 -1.55 -11.74
N LEU A 110 -0.71 -1.35 -11.88
CA LEU A 110 -1.73 -2.40 -11.82
C LEU A 110 -2.50 -2.43 -13.13
N SER A 111 -2.66 -3.62 -13.68
CA SER A 111 -3.50 -3.87 -14.86
C SER A 111 -4.40 -5.07 -14.63
N LYS A 112 -5.62 -5.00 -15.18
CA LYS A 112 -6.64 -6.05 -15.13
C LYS A 112 -7.47 -5.95 -16.40
N VAL A 113 -7.82 -7.07 -17.00
CA VAL A 113 -8.58 -7.09 -18.27
C VAL A 113 -9.91 -6.38 -18.08
N GLY A 114 -10.26 -5.46 -18.99
CA GLY A 114 -11.49 -4.66 -18.90
C GLY A 114 -11.41 -3.45 -17.98
N CYS A 115 -10.26 -3.21 -17.34
CA CYS A 115 -10.03 -2.06 -16.46
C CYS A 115 -8.97 -1.12 -17.01
N THR A 116 -9.10 0.16 -16.67
CA THR A 116 -8.05 1.15 -16.93
C THR A 116 -6.82 0.84 -16.08
N GLU A 117 -5.64 0.83 -16.69
CA GLU A 117 -4.37 0.65 -15.99
C GLU A 117 -4.15 1.77 -14.95
N ILE A 118 -3.75 1.37 -13.75
CA ILE A 118 -3.48 2.30 -12.64
C ILE A 118 -1.98 2.44 -12.46
N LYS A 119 -1.51 3.69 -12.48
CA LYS A 119 -0.12 4.05 -12.16
C LYS A 119 -0.06 4.93 -10.93
N ILE A 120 0.71 4.48 -9.96
CA ILE A 120 1.15 5.27 -8.82
C ILE A 120 2.65 5.48 -8.96
N THR A 121 3.02 6.71 -9.23
CA THR A 121 4.41 7.16 -9.31
C THR A 121 4.70 8.03 -8.10
N ASP A 122 5.91 7.93 -7.55
CA ASP A 122 6.40 8.80 -6.47
C ASP A 122 5.54 8.80 -5.21
N GLY A 123 4.94 7.65 -4.89
CA GLY A 123 4.23 7.47 -3.63
C GLY A 123 5.17 7.66 -2.45
N ARG A 124 4.73 8.36 -1.41
CA ARG A 124 5.50 8.62 -0.19
C ARG A 124 4.62 8.44 1.03
N PHE A 125 5.19 7.87 2.08
CA PHE A 125 4.54 7.78 3.38
C PHE A 125 5.55 8.12 4.48
N ASP A 126 5.05 8.74 5.55
CA ASP A 126 5.82 9.07 6.74
C ASP A 126 4.82 9.14 7.90
N MET A 127 4.77 8.09 8.70
CA MET A 127 3.71 7.86 9.67
C MET A 127 4.28 7.38 10.99
N LYS A 128 3.58 7.77 12.06
CA LYS A 128 3.70 7.12 13.36
C LYS A 128 2.68 5.99 13.43
N PHE A 129 3.11 4.81 13.86
CA PHE A 129 2.26 3.63 14.06
C PHE A 129 2.15 3.27 15.53
#